data_AF-A0A949Q1A9-F1
#
_entry.id   AF-A0A949Q1A9-F1
#
_cell.length_a   1.000
_cell.length_b   1.000
_cell.length_c   1.000
_cell.angle_alpha   90.00
_cell.angle_beta   90.00
_cell.angle_gamma   90.00
#
_symmetry.space_group_name_H-M   'P 1'
#
loop_
_entity.id
_entity.type
_entity.pdbx_description
1 polymer ?
#
loop_
_entity_poly.entity_id
_entity_poly.type
_entity_poly.pdbx_seq_one_letter_code
_entity_poly.pdbx_strand_id
1 'polypeptide(L)' 'MIFATYRRNTVSTQEKPMERLVVQLRLDAELSERLSKAMKEDGDDNKAGWIKRLLRRELYKRGIPSTN' A
#
# COMPACT_ATOMS: atom_id res chain seq x y z
N MET A 1 27.09 35.58 -0.93
CA MET A 1 26.83 34.94 -2.24
C MET A 1 25.79 33.86 -2.01
N ILE A 2 24.55 34.06 -2.48
CA ILE A 2 23.41 33.18 -2.21
C ILE A 2 23.12 32.39 -3.50
N PHE A 3 23.15 31.06 -3.44
CA PHE A 3 22.75 30.21 -4.57
C PHE A 3 21.27 29.87 -4.42
N ALA A 4 20.42 30.52 -5.21
CA ALA A 4 18.99 30.21 -5.28
C ALA A 4 18.76 28.94 -6.11
N THR A 5 18.20 27.90 -5.49
CA THR A 5 17.77 26.67 -6.18
C THR A 5 16.48 26.93 -6.95
N TYR A 6 16.56 26.97 -8.28
CA TYR A 6 15.38 27.04 -9.14
C TYR A 6 14.77 25.64 -9.34
N ARG A 7 13.79 25.27 -8.51
CA ARG A 7 12.98 24.07 -8.74
C ARG A 7 11.80 24.44 -9.66
N ARG A 8 11.84 23.97 -10.90
CA ARG A 8 10.76 24.11 -11.88
C ARG A 8 9.56 23.26 -11.43
N ASN A 9 8.48 23.89 -10.99
CA ASN A 9 7.21 23.22 -10.74
C ASN A 9 6.48 23.04 -12.08
N THR A 10 6.29 21.79 -12.53
CA THR A 10 5.38 21.47 -13.63
C THR A 10 3.94 21.53 -13.13
N VAL A 11 3.11 22.23 -13.90
CA VAL A 11 1.72 22.57 -13.63
C VAL A 11 0.85 21.33 -13.40
N SER A 12 0.00 21.45 -12.39
CA SER A 12 -1.02 20.52 -11.92
C SER A 12 -2.15 20.33 -12.94
N THR A 13 -2.42 19.07 -13.30
CA THR A 13 -3.78 18.62 -13.59
C THR A 13 -4.45 18.41 -12.24
N GLN A 14 -5.48 19.18 -11.95
CA GLN A 14 -6.25 19.10 -10.71
C GLN A 14 -7.16 17.86 -10.74
N GLU A 15 -6.60 16.70 -10.42
CA GLU A 15 -7.38 15.64 -9.77
C GLU A 15 -7.05 15.75 -8.28
N LYS A 16 -8.08 15.85 -7.43
CA LYS A 16 -7.92 15.78 -5.96
C LYS A 16 -6.94 14.64 -5.68
N PRO A 17 -5.74 14.87 -5.11
CA PRO A 17 -4.86 13.77 -4.78
C PRO A 17 -5.63 12.96 -3.75
N MET A 18 -6.14 11.80 -4.17
CA MET A 18 -6.75 10.81 -3.28
C MET A 18 -5.72 10.64 -2.16
N GLU A 19 -6.03 11.14 -0.97
CA GLU A 19 -5.09 11.12 0.14
C GLU A 19 -4.64 9.68 0.29
N ARG A 20 -3.37 9.43 -0.05
CA ARG A 20 -2.82 8.09 0.01
C ARG A 20 -2.72 7.77 1.49
N LEU A 21 -3.76 7.16 2.04
CA LEU A 21 -3.80 6.70 3.42
C LEU A 21 -2.70 5.66 3.58
N VAL A 22 -1.57 6.09 4.14
CA VAL A 22 -0.46 5.20 4.49
C VAL A 22 -0.81 4.57 5.83
N VAL A 23 -1.35 3.35 5.77
CA VAL A 23 -1.65 2.57 6.97
C VAL A 23 -0.43 1.78 7.36
N GLN A 24 0.10 2.05 8.56
CA GLN A 24 1.16 1.24 9.15
C GLN A 24 0.55 0.07 9.92
N LEU A 25 0.74 -1.15 9.42
CA LEU A 25 0.32 -2.36 10.13
C LEU A 25 1.37 -2.70 11.19
N ARG A 26 0.98 -2.63 12.47
CA ARG A 26 1.80 -3.15 13.56
C ARG A 26 1.56 -4.65 13.68
N LEU A 27 2.45 -5.41 13.07
CA LEU A 27 2.44 -6.87 13.12
C LEU A 27 3.47 -7.31 14.15
N ASP A 28 3.10 -8.29 14.96
CA ASP A 28 4.08 -8.99 15.78
C ASP A 28 5.12 -9.71 14.91
N ALA A 29 6.32 -9.94 15.45
CA ALA A 29 7.45 -10.47 14.71
C ALA A 29 7.14 -11.84 14.08
N GLU A 30 6.51 -12.74 14.86
CA GLU A 30 6.11 -14.07 14.40
C GLU A 30 5.08 -13.99 13.26
N LEU A 31 4.06 -13.12 13.43
CA LEU A 31 3.02 -12.93 12.43
C LEU A 31 3.59 -12.37 11.11
N SER A 32 4.55 -11.44 11.21
CA SER A 32 5.23 -10.86 10.05
C SER A 32 6.06 -11.90 9.29
N GLU A 33 6.70 -12.84 10.00
CA GLU A 33 7.46 -13.93 9.40
C GLU A 33 6.53 -14.90 8.66
N ARG A 34 5.43 -15.30 9.32
CA ARG A 34 4.41 -16.19 8.71
C ARG A 34 3.80 -15.58 7.46
N LEU A 35 3.49 -14.28 7.48
CA LEU A 35 3.02 -13.55 6.30
C LEU A 35 4.07 -13.56 5.18
N SER A 36 5.34 -13.41 5.52
CA SER A 36 6.43 -13.42 4.53
C SER A 36 6.61 -14.81 3.88
N LYS A 37 6.38 -15.90 4.63
CA LYS A 37 6.38 -17.26 4.09
C LYS A 37 5.18 -17.51 3.15
N ALA A 38 3.97 -17.21 3.63
CA ALA A 38 2.75 -17.35 2.83
C ALA A 38 2.78 -16.50 1.54
N MET A 39 3.39 -15.30 1.59
CA MET A 39 3.57 -14.46 0.41
C MET A 39 4.46 -15.12 -0.65
N LYS A 40 5.56 -15.76 -0.23
CA LYS A 40 6.45 -16.51 -1.13
C LYS A 40 5.76 -17.72 -1.74
N GLU A 41 4.92 -18.41 -0.96
CA GLU A 41 4.11 -19.53 -1.45
C GLU A 41 3.08 -19.09 -2.50
N ASP A 42 2.48 -17.91 -2.33
CA ASP A 42 1.60 -17.28 -3.33
C ASP A 42 2.36 -16.76 -4.57
N GLY A 43 3.70 -16.84 -4.59
CA GLY A 43 4.55 -16.40 -5.71
C GLY A 43 4.62 -14.88 -5.89
N ASP A 44 4.43 -14.12 -4.82
CA ASP A 44 4.34 -12.66 -4.86
C ASP A 44 5.61 -12.01 -4.27
N ASP A 45 6.13 -10.99 -4.96
CA ASP A 45 7.36 -10.30 -4.53
C ASP A 45 7.08 -9.01 -3.75
N ASN A 46 5.82 -8.55 -3.68
CA ASN A 46 5.44 -7.30 -3.02
C ASN A 46 4.49 -7.53 -1.84
N LYS A 47 5.02 -7.41 -0.62
CA LYS A 47 4.27 -7.58 0.65
C LYS A 47 3.05 -6.68 0.77
N ALA A 48 3.16 -5.40 0.40
CA ALA A 48 2.03 -4.47 0.51
C ALA A 48 0.93 -4.77 -0.54
N GLY A 49 1.34 -5.13 -1.76
CA GLY A 49 0.42 -5.50 -2.83
C GLY A 49 -0.31 -6.81 -2.53
N TRP A 50 0.45 -7.81 -2.05
CA TRP A 50 -0.06 -9.10 -1.65
C TRP A 50 -1.05 -8.99 -0.48
N ILE A 51 -0.72 -8.23 0.57
CA ILE A 51 -1.63 -8.00 1.71
C ILE A 51 -2.95 -7.37 1.25
N LYS A 52 -2.92 -6.40 0.32
CA LYS A 52 -4.16 -5.81 -0.22
C LYS A 52 -5.00 -6.85 -0.96
N ARG A 53 -4.39 -7.71 -1.78
CA ARG A 53 -5.08 -8.80 -2.47
C ARG A 53 -5.67 -9.80 -1.49
N LEU A 54 -4.89 -10.21 -0.49
CA LEU A 54 -5.33 -11.12 0.58
C LEU A 54 -6.54 -10.55 1.32
N LEU A 55 -6.45 -9.30 1.78
CA LEU A 55 -7.55 -8.61 2.45
C LEU A 55 -8.78 -8.49 1.55
N ARG A 56 -8.62 -8.17 0.26
CA ARG A 56 -9.75 -8.12 -0.68
C ARG A 56 -10.44 -9.48 -0.82
N ARG A 57 -9.68 -10.58 -0.92
CA ARG A 57 -10.24 -11.95 -0.97
C ARG A 57 -11.00 -12.29 0.31
N GLU A 58 -10.42 -11.98 1.48
CA GLU A 58 -11.02 -12.28 2.77
C GLU A 58 -12.27 -11.42 3.06
N LEU A 59 -12.27 -10.14 2.67
CA LEU A 59 -13.45 -9.28 2.76
C LEU A 59 -14.57 -9.76 1.84
N TYR A 60 -14.24 -10.14 0.61
CA TYR A 60 -15.20 -10.70 -0.35
C TYR A 60 -15.85 -11.99 0.18
N LYS A 61 -15.05 -12.92 0.72
CA LYS A 61 -15.57 -14.15 1.36
C LYS A 61 -16.54 -13.86 2.51
N ARG A 62 -16.33 -12.76 3.24
CA ARG A 62 -17.20 -12.31 4.34
C ARG A 62 -18.42 -11.54 3.87
N GLY A 63 -18.61 -11.37 2.55
CA GLY A 63 -19.69 -10.57 1.98
C GLY A 63 -19.54 -9.07 2.21
N ILE A 64 -18.37 -8.60 2.62
CA ILE A 64 -18.10 -7.18 2.86
C ILE A 64 -17.64 -6.57 1.52
N PRO A 65 -18.43 -5.67 0.91
CA PRO A 65 -18.01 -5.02 -0.32
C PRO A 65 -16.77 -4.17 -0.06
N SER A 66 -15.81 -4.21 -0.98
CA SER A 66 -14.69 -3.26 -1.03
C SER A 66 -15.26 -1.91 -1.47
N THR A 67 -15.95 -1.19 -0.57
CA THR A 67 -16.44 0.16 -0.83
C THR A 67 -15.26 1.05 -1.20
N ASN A 68 -15.39 1.74 -2.33
CA ASN A 68 -14.40 2.63 -2.93
C ASN A 68 -14.50 4.03 -2.32
#